data_AF-A0A2K3M5Z1-F1
#
_entry.id   AF-A0A2K3M5Z1-F1
#
_cell.length_a   1.000
_cell.length_b   1.000
_cell.length_c   1.000
_cell.angle_alpha   90.00
_cell.angle_beta   90.00
_cell.angle_gamma   90.00
#
_symmetry.space_group_name_H-M   'P 1'
#
loop_
_entity.id
_entity.type
_entity.pdbx_description
1 polymer ?
#
loop_
_entity_poly.entity_id
_entity_poly.type
_entity_poly.pdbx_seq_one_letter_code
_entity_poly.pdbx_strand_id
1 'polypeptide(L)' 'MEETMARAPLLKKIVDHYSGPDRVTAKRQQQELERVAKTLPPSAPYSVKEFTDRAVKSLQVCNCKFLSEA' A
#
# COMPACT_ATOMS: atom_id res chain seq x y z
N MET A 1 6.55 24.13 7.79
CA MET A 1 5.84 22.92 8.26
C MET A 1 4.38 23.22 8.57
N GLU A 2 4.09 24.33 9.26
CA GLU A 2 2.73 24.73 9.66
C GLU A 2 1.77 24.99 8.47
N GLU A 3 2.21 25.71 7.44
CA GLU A 3 1.42 25.90 6.19
C GLU A 3 1.11 24.58 5.47
N THR A 4 2.03 23.61 5.54
CA THR A 4 1.88 22.30 4.90
C THR A 4 0.81 21.48 5.60
N MET A 5 0.79 21.50 6.94
CA MET A 5 -0.23 20.85 7.77
C MET A 5 -1.61 21.48 7.60
N ALA A 6 -1.68 22.79 7.34
CA ALA A 6 -2.94 23.49 7.05
C ALA A 6 -3.59 23.04 5.72
N ARG A 7 -2.79 22.56 4.76
CA ARG A 7 -3.29 22.06 3.45
C ARG A 7 -3.63 20.57 3.45
N ALA A 8 -3.19 19.80 4.44
CA ALA A 8 -3.46 18.37 4.56
C ALA A 8 -4.97 18.01 4.55
N PRO A 9 -5.87 18.78 5.19
CA PRO A 9 -7.31 18.51 5.12
C PRO A 9 -7.92 18.70 3.73
N LEU A 10 -7.39 19.64 2.94
CA LEU A 10 -7.86 19.90 1.57
C LEU A 10 -7.43 18.76 0.64
N LEU A 11 -6.19 18.29 0.79
CA LEU A 11 -5.69 17.12 0.07
C LEU A 11 -6.55 15.90 0.40
N LYS A 12 -6.87 15.66 1.67
CA LYS A 12 -7.75 14.55 2.08
C LYS A 12 -9.09 14.56 1.34
N LYS A 13 -9.75 15.72 1.25
CA LYS A 13 -11.03 15.89 0.51
C LYS A 13 -10.90 15.58 -0.99
N ILE A 14 -9.83 16.02 -1.64
CA ILE A 14 -9.59 15.75 -3.06
C ILE A 14 -9.43 14.25 -3.28
N VAL A 15 -8.55 13.62 -2.48
CA VAL A 15 -8.35 12.18 -2.62
C VAL A 15 -9.66 11.46 -2.29
N ASP A 16 -10.39 11.84 -1.23
CA ASP A 16 -11.70 11.28 -0.83
C ASP A 16 -12.74 11.35 -1.96
N HIS A 17 -12.75 12.46 -2.71
CA HIS A 17 -13.70 12.66 -3.80
C HIS A 17 -13.45 11.75 -5.01
N TYR A 18 -12.17 11.50 -5.34
CA TYR A 18 -11.80 10.68 -6.51
C TYR A 18 -11.58 9.21 -6.18
N SER A 19 -11.38 8.88 -4.91
CA SER A 19 -11.28 7.50 -4.47
C SER A 19 -12.66 7.00 -4.08
N GLY A 20 -13.08 5.89 -4.65
CA GLY A 20 -14.34 5.24 -4.29
C GLY A 20 -14.41 4.85 -2.81
N PRO A 21 -15.60 4.45 -2.33
CA PRO A 21 -15.86 4.12 -0.92
C PRO A 21 -14.93 3.02 -0.35
N ASP A 22 -14.38 2.16 -1.22
CA ASP A 22 -13.42 1.12 -0.84
C ASP A 22 -11.96 1.59 -0.86
N ARG A 23 -11.66 2.65 -0.09
CA ARG A 23 -10.28 3.12 0.11
C ARG A 23 -9.45 2.07 0.86
N VAL A 24 -8.64 1.33 0.12
CA VAL A 24 -7.58 0.51 0.72
C VAL A 24 -6.35 1.40 0.89
N THR A 25 -5.93 1.65 2.12
CA THR A 25 -4.67 2.35 2.36
C THR A 25 -3.52 1.46 1.92
N ALA A 26 -2.42 2.05 1.42
CA ALA A 26 -1.21 1.30 1.04
C ALA A 26 -0.74 0.35 2.16
N LYS A 27 -0.96 0.73 3.42
CA LYS A 27 -0.70 -0.10 4.60
C LYS A 27 -1.62 -1.33 4.70
N ARG A 28 -2.94 -1.17 4.55
CA ARG A 28 -3.88 -2.29 4.56
C ARG A 28 -3.60 -3.24 3.38
N GLN A 29 -3.31 -2.69 2.21
CA GLN A 29 -3.00 -3.50 1.04
C GLN A 29 -1.72 -4.31 1.24
N GLN A 30 -0.69 -3.73 1.84
CA GLN A 30 0.54 -4.46 2.18
C GLN A 30 0.26 -5.62 3.16
N GLN A 31 -0.51 -5.37 4.23
CA GLN A 31 -0.82 -6.39 5.23
C GLN A 31 -1.60 -7.57 4.62
N GLU A 32 -2.59 -7.29 3.78
CA GLU A 32 -3.33 -8.34 3.07
C GLU A 32 -2.43 -9.11 2.11
N LEU A 33 -1.53 -8.42 1.39
CA LEU A 33 -0.64 -9.07 0.45
C LEU A 33 0.42 -9.94 1.15
N GLU A 34 0.94 -9.50 2.29
CA GLU A 34 1.82 -10.31 3.15
C GLU A 34 1.08 -11.54 3.69
N ARG A 35 -0.20 -11.41 4.01
CA ARG A 35 -1.04 -12.56 4.41
C ARG A 35 -1.15 -13.55 3.26
N VAL A 36 -1.46 -13.07 2.05
CA VAL A 36 -1.57 -13.90 0.85
C VAL A 36 -0.25 -14.63 0.57
N ALA A 37 0.89 -13.93 0.64
CA ALA A 37 2.21 -14.51 0.45
C ALA A 37 2.49 -15.66 1.43
N LYS A 38 2.14 -15.49 2.71
CA LYS A 38 2.33 -16.52 3.74
C LYS A 38 1.43 -17.74 3.56
N THR A 39 0.28 -17.59 2.90
CA THR A 39 -0.67 -18.68 2.65
C THR A 39 -0.40 -19.45 1.36
N LEU A 40 0.60 -19.07 0.57
CA LEU A 40 0.91 -19.77 -0.68
C LEU A 40 1.42 -21.19 -0.40
N PRO A 41 0.80 -22.23 -0.99
CA PRO A 41 1.25 -23.59 -0.80
C PRO A 41 2.61 -23.82 -1.51
N PRO A 42 3.45 -24.73 -0.99
CA PRO A 42 4.73 -25.09 -1.64
C PRO A 42 4.57 -25.61 -3.07
N SER A 43 3.40 -26.18 -3.41
CA SER A 43 3.04 -26.67 -4.73
C SER A 43 2.68 -25.58 -5.75
N ALA A 44 2.59 -24.31 -5.33
CA ALA A 44 2.25 -23.22 -6.24
C ALA A 44 3.32 -23.06 -7.34
N PRO A 45 2.90 -22.75 -8.59
CA PRO A 45 3.82 -22.47 -9.69
C PRO A 45 4.80 -21.35 -9.34
N TYR A 46 6.04 -21.47 -9.81
CA TYR A 46 7.10 -20.49 -9.53
C TYR A 46 6.71 -19.07 -9.96
N SER A 47 5.99 -18.92 -11.07
CA SER A 47 5.48 -17.63 -11.55
C SER A 47 4.57 -16.92 -10.54
N VAL A 48 3.73 -17.67 -9.81
CA VAL A 48 2.82 -17.13 -8.81
C VAL A 48 3.57 -16.69 -7.55
N LYS A 49 4.60 -17.45 -7.15
CA LYS A 49 5.48 -17.08 -6.02
C LYS A 49 6.25 -15.80 -6.34
N GLU A 50 6.89 -15.74 -7.50
CA GLU A 50 7.63 -14.56 -7.96
C GLU A 50 6.74 -13.31 -8.07
N PHE A 51 5.53 -13.45 -8.64
CA PHE A 51 4.59 -12.34 -8.73
C PHE A 51 4.24 -11.80 -7.35
N THR A 52 3.95 -12.70 -6.41
CA THR A 52 3.56 -12.33 -5.05
C THR A 52 4.71 -11.64 -4.30
N ASP A 53 5.92 -12.18 -4.39
CA ASP A 53 7.11 -11.58 -3.77
C ASP A 53 7.43 -10.19 -4.33
N ARG A 54 7.30 -10.01 -5.65
CA ARG A 54 7.48 -8.70 -6.30
C ARG A 54 6.40 -7.71 -5.90
N ALA A 55 5.15 -8.15 -5.81
CA ALA A 55 4.05 -7.30 -5.40
C ALA A 55 4.19 -6.83 -3.94
N VAL A 56 4.65 -7.71 -3.03
CA VAL A 56 4.97 -7.33 -1.64
C VAL A 56 6.11 -6.32 -1.59
N LYS A 57 7.21 -6.58 -2.31
CA LYS A 57 8.35 -5.64 -2.39
C LYS A 57 7.96 -4.30 -3.00
N SER A 58 7.14 -4.29 -4.04
CA SER A 58 6.71 -3.05 -4.71
C SER A 58 5.90 -2.15 -3.78
N LEU A 59 5.01 -2.73 -2.95
CA LEU A 59 4.23 -1.97 -1.99
C LEU A 59 5.08 -1.47 -0.80
N GLN A 60 6.06 -2.26 -0.36
CA GLN A 60 7.02 -1.82 0.67
C GLN A 60 7.84 -0.60 0.21
N VAL A 61 8.33 -0.61 -1.04
CA VAL A 61 9.10 0.51 -1.60
C VAL A 61 8.25 1.77 -1.75
N CYS A 62 6.95 1.63 -2.06
CA CYS A 62 6.01 2.75 -2.03
C CYS A 62 5.78 3.34 -0.62
N ASN A 63 5.86 2.53 0.45
CA ASN A 63 5.70 3.00 1.83
C ASN A 63 6.98 3.63 2.41
N CYS A 64 8.18 3.16 2.02
CA CYS A 64 9.44 3.70 2.53
C CYS A 64 9.72 5.17 2.14
N LYS A 65 9.06 5.69 1.09
CA LYS A 65 9.20 7.10 0.71
C LYS A 65 8.18 8.05 1.35
N PHE A 66 7.13 7.53 1.98
CA PHE A 66 6.01 8.36 2.47
C PHE A 66 5.92 8.43 4.00
N LEU A 67 6.62 7.55 4.72
CA LEU A 67 6.53 7.44 6.18
C LEU A 67 7.84 7.74 6.94
N SER A 68 8.94 8.04 6.25
CA SER A 68 10.20 8.43 6.91
C SER A 68 10.34 9.94 7.14
N GLU A 69 9.37 10.74 6.71
CA GLU A 69 9.40 12.21 6.80
C GLU A 69 8.07 12.81 7.32
N ALA A 70 7.27 12.03 8.06
CA ALA A 70 6.05 12.49 8.71
C ALA A 70 6.17 12.46 10.24
#